data_AF-A0A1B8H8B0-F1
#
_entry.id   AF-A0A1B8H8B0-F1
#
_cell.length_a   1.000
_cell.length_b   1.000
_cell.length_c   1.000
_cell.angle_alpha   90.00
_cell.angle_beta   90.00
_cell.angle_gamma   90.00
#
_symmetry.space_group_name_H-M   'P 1'
#
loop_
_entity.id
_entity.type
_entity.pdbx_description
1 polymer ?
#
loop_
_entity_poly.entity_id
_entity_poly.type
_entity_poly.pdbx_seq_one_letter_code
_entity_poly.pdbx_strand_id
1 'polypeptide(L)' 'MNWIKCSERMPEDETTVLVFGNGITWIADVDHDGQFYPDEFTFERTILAGEITHWAPLPQPPGE' A
#
# COMPACT_ATOMS: atom_id res chain seq x y z
N MET A 1 -6.46 10.97 8.28
CA MET A 1 -5.35 10.11 7.79
C MET A 1 -4.47 10.97 6.92
N ASN A 2 -3.15 10.94 7.15
CA ASN A 2 -2.20 11.68 6.33
C ASN A 2 -1.61 10.72 5.31
N TRP A 3 -2.04 10.86 4.05
CA TRP A 3 -1.48 10.12 2.92
C TRP A 3 -0.09 10.66 2.57
N ILE A 4 0.83 9.75 2.26
CA ILE A 4 2.23 10.03 1.93
C ILE A 4 2.43 9.63 0.47
N LYS A 5 2.99 10.51 -0.36
CA LYS A 5 3.31 10.15 -1.74
C LYS A 5 4.43 9.11 -1.75
N CYS A 6 4.28 8.06 -2.56
CA CYS A 6 5.33 7.07 -2.75
C CYS A 6 6.64 7.70 -3.26
N SER A 7 6.53 8.74 -4.09
CA SER A 7 7.68 9.51 -4.59
C SER A 7 8.41 10.35 -3.53
N GLU A 8 7.76 10.66 -2.40
CA GLU A 8 8.37 11.39 -1.29
C GLU A 8 9.04 10.43 -0.32
N ARG A 9 8.37 9.32 0.00
CA ARG A 9 8.87 8.30 0.91
C ARG A 9 8.10 7.01 0.71
N MET A 10 8.83 5.89 0.60
CA MET A 10 8.24 4.55 0.64
C MET A 10 7.99 4.10 2.09
N PRO A 11 7.02 3.20 2.34
CA PRO A 11 6.90 2.53 3.63
C PRO A 11 8.16 1.72 3.96
N GLU A 12 8.24 1.24 5.20
CA GLU A 12 9.26 0.26 5.59
C GLU A 12 8.96 -1.09 4.95
N ASP A 13 10.01 -1.85 4.64
CA ASP A 13 9.89 -3.21 4.14
C ASP A 13 9.10 -4.08 5.13
N GLU A 14 8.42 -5.11 4.61
CA GLU A 14 7.59 -6.05 5.38
C GLU A 14 6.45 -5.38 6.17
N THR A 15 5.95 -4.22 5.72
CA THR A 15 4.84 -3.50 6.36
C THR A 15 3.54 -3.64 5.56
N THR A 16 2.41 -3.83 6.27
CA THR A 16 1.06 -3.73 5.68
C THR A 16 0.53 -2.30 5.79
N VAL A 17 0.10 -1.72 4.67
CA VAL A 17 -0.36 -0.33 4.58
C VAL A 17 -1.66 -0.21 3.79
N LEU A 18 -2.32 0.94 3.93
CA LEU A 18 -3.30 1.39 2.94
C LEU A 18 -2.55 2.00 1.75
N VAL A 19 -3.02 1.74 0.55
CA VAL A 19 -2.51 2.35 -0.68
C VAL A 19 -3.64 2.98 -1.48
N PHE A 20 -3.29 3.99 -2.29
CA PHE A 20 -4.22 4.71 -3.15
C PHE A 20 -3.65 4.85 -4.56
N GLY A 21 -4.45 4.44 -5.53
CA GLY A 21 -4.15 4.52 -6.96
C GLY A 21 -5.44 4.55 -7.75
N ASN A 22 -5.46 5.32 -8.84
CA ASN A 22 -6.62 5.37 -9.76
C ASN A 22 -7.99 5.63 -9.10
N GLY A 23 -8.02 6.37 -7.99
CA GLY A 23 -9.26 6.70 -7.27
C GLY A 23 -9.78 5.61 -6.33
N ILE A 24 -9.03 4.51 -6.17
CA ILE A 24 -9.41 3.37 -5.32
C ILE A 24 -8.40 3.24 -4.18
N THR A 25 -8.89 2.83 -3.01
CA THR A 25 -8.09 2.53 -1.83
C THR A 25 -8.15 1.04 -1.54
N TRP A 26 -7.00 0.41 -1.29
CA TRP A 26 -6.91 -1.00 -0.90
C TRP A 26 -5.79 -1.24 0.12
N ILE A 27 -5.68 -2.46 0.66
CA ILE A 27 -4.61 -2.89 1.55
C ILE A 27 -3.52 -3.57 0.73
N ALA A 28 -2.26 -3.26 1.02
CA ALA A 28 -1.12 -3.92 0.39
C ALA A 28 0.00 -4.17 1.40
N ASP A 29 0.71 -5.29 1.21
CA ASP A 29 1.98 -5.57 1.84
C ASP A 29 3.14 -4.99 1.02
N VAL A 30 4.21 -4.58 1.70
CA VAL A 30 5.42 -4.07 1.07
C VAL A 30 6.51 -5.13 1.19
N ASP A 31 7.12 -5.55 0.08
CA ASP A 31 8.24 -6.49 0.14
C ASP A 31 9.59 -5.79 0.40
N HIS A 32 10.66 -6.58 0.41
CA HIS A 32 12.05 -6.14 0.59
C HIS A 32 12.58 -5.23 -0.53
N ASP A 33 11.91 -5.17 -1.68
CA ASP A 33 12.29 -4.34 -2.82
C ASP A 33 11.39 -3.08 -2.93
N GLY A 34 10.61 -2.80 -1.87
CA GLY A 34 9.66 -1.68 -1.82
C GLY A 34 8.49 -1.83 -2.79
N GLN A 35 8.19 -3.06 -3.24
CA GLN A 35 7.05 -3.32 -4.11
C GLN A 35 5.78 -3.53 -3.29
N PHE A 36 4.67 -2.99 -3.77
CA PHE A 36 3.36 -3.19 -3.17
C PHE A 36 2.68 -4.46 -3.70
N TYR A 37 2.18 -5.30 -2.79
CA TYR A 37 1.42 -6.51 -3.08
C TYR A 37 0.01 -6.37 -2.51
N PRO A 38 -0.98 -6.06 -3.35
CA PRO A 38 -2.37 -6.08 -2.90
C PRO A 38 -2.82 -7.50 -2.64
N ASP A 39 -3.34 -7.75 -1.44
CA ASP A 39 -3.83 -9.07 -1.01
C ASP A 39 -5.03 -9.55 -1.86
N GLU A 40 -5.75 -8.61 -2.50
CA GLU A 40 -6.97 -8.88 -3.27
C GLU A 40 -6.73 -9.44 -4.69
N PHE A 41 -5.50 -9.42 -5.23
CA PHE A 41 -5.23 -9.78 -6.63
C PHE A 41 -4.21 -10.93 -6.76
N THR A 42 -4.70 -12.15 -6.68
CA THR A 42 -3.89 -13.38 -6.68
C THR A 42 -3.23 -13.73 -8.01
N PHE A 43 -3.63 -13.11 -9.13
CA PHE A 43 -3.20 -13.53 -10.48
C PHE A 43 -2.24 -12.59 -11.20
N GLU A 44 -2.15 -11.29 -10.86
CA GLU A 44 -1.33 -10.33 -11.62
C GLU A 44 -0.64 -9.30 -10.69
N ARG A 45 0.31 -9.79 -9.89
CA ARG A 45 1.07 -9.02 -8.88
C ARG A 45 1.77 -7.77 -9.43
N THR A 46 2.10 -7.76 -10.72
CA THR A 46 2.90 -6.69 -11.35
C THR A 46 2.07 -5.51 -11.84
N ILE A 47 0.78 -5.68 -12.10
CA ILE A 47 0.00 -4.68 -12.86
C ILE A 47 -0.39 -3.47 -12.01
N LEU A 48 -0.49 -3.62 -10.68
CA LEU A 48 -1.03 -2.56 -9.81
C LEU A 48 0.04 -1.69 -9.13
N ALA A 49 1.29 -2.16 -9.02
CA ALA A 49 2.35 -1.41 -8.34
C ALA A 49 2.65 -0.05 -9.01
N GLY A 50 2.54 0.01 -10.34
CA GLY A 50 2.73 1.26 -11.10
C GLY A 50 1.58 2.27 -10.97
N GLU A 51 0.43 1.85 -10.46
CA GLU A 51 -0.76 2.70 -10.30
C GLU A 51 -0.86 3.34 -8.91
N ILE A 52 -0.07 2.84 -7.95
CA ILE A 52 -0.07 3.31 -6.57
C ILE A 52 0.71 4.62 -6.49
N THR A 53 0.05 5.65 -5.97
CA THR A 53 0.60 7.01 -5.88
C THR A 53 0.84 7.45 -4.45
N HIS A 54 0.04 6.95 -3.51
CA HIS A 54 0.12 7.30 -2.10
C HIS A 54 -0.10 6.09 -1.21
N TRP A 55 0.42 6.16 0.01
CA TRP A 55 0.17 5.19 1.06
C TRP A 55 -0.13 5.88 2.40
N ALA A 56 -0.73 5.13 3.32
CA ALA A 56 -0.96 5.55 4.69
C ALA A 56 -0.82 4.36 5.64
N PRO A 57 -0.40 4.56 6.90
CA PRO A 57 -0.45 3.48 7.88
C PRO A 57 -1.90 3.01 8.09
N LEU A 58 -2.06 1.73 8.43
CA LEU A 58 -3.35 1.20 8.85
C LEU A 58 -3.88 2.00 10.07
N PRO A 59 -5.19 2.21 10.17
CA PRO A 59 -5.76 2.73 11.41
C PRO A 59 -5.45 1.76 12.55
N GLN A 60 -5.34 2.30 13.78
CA GLN A 60 -5.31 1.42 14.93
C GLN A 60 -6.60 0.58 14.96
N PRO A 61 -6.51 -0.71 15.32
CA PRO A 61 -7.70 -1.52 15.52
C PRO A 61 -8.61 -0.85 16.56
N PRO A 62 -9.94 -1.06 16.49
CA PRO A 62 -10.82 -0.59 17.55
C PRO A 62 -10.35 -1.16 18.89
N GLY A 63 -10.46 -0.35 19.95
CA GLY A 63 -10.27 -0.84 21.31
C GLY A 63 -11.34 -1.87 21.67
N GLU A 64 -11.09 -2.66 22.72
CA GLU A 64 -12.13 -3.47 23.37
C GLU A 64 -13.25 -2.61 23.97
#